data_AF-A0A956ENN7-F1
#
_entry.id   AF-A0A956ENN7-F1
#
_cell.length_a   1.000
_cell.length_b   1.000
_cell.length_c   1.000
_cell.angle_alpha   90.00
_cell.angle_beta   90.00
_cell.angle_gamma   90.00
#
_symmetry.space_group_name_H-M   'P 1'
#
loop_
_entity.id
_entity.type
_entity.pdbx_description
1 polymer ?
#
loop_
_entity_poly.entity_id
_entity_poly.type
_entity_poly.pdbx_seq_one_letter_code
_entity_poly.pdbx_strand_id
1 'polypeptide(L)'
;GIIWAALFAVFVVIFEGLRMAGVEFPNLNAEQAVDTLATVGMVAVLAITMWIATFSEDLKARAIHQVEEAAEQRDRALAEEEKARIAAEQAIAANAAKGAFLATMSHELRTPLNAIIGYSELIEEEIGEELGEHVESLRRIRDSGQHLVRLISDILDLARLEAARLELHPERFVLSDLLSDLAATFQPLARKRG
;
A
#
# COMPACT_ATOMS: atom_id res chain seq x y z
N GLY A 1 4.51 -36.80 -25.03
CA GLY A 1 3.10 -36.73 -24.61
C GLY A 1 2.64 -38.09 -24.08
N ILE A 2 1.82 -38.09 -23.02
CA ILE A 2 1.33 -39.31 -22.33
C ILE A 2 0.68 -40.31 -23.29
N ILE A 3 0.00 -39.81 -24.33
CA ILE A 3 -0.68 -40.62 -25.36
C ILE A 3 0.31 -41.54 -26.10
N TRP A 4 1.47 -41.03 -26.50
CA TRP A 4 2.46 -41.82 -27.26
C TRP A 4 3.21 -42.83 -26.38
N ALA A 5 3.46 -42.50 -25.11
CA ALA A 5 3.99 -43.45 -24.14
C ALA A 5 2.98 -44.60 -23.88
N ALA A 6 1.69 -44.29 -23.82
CA ALA A 6 0.63 -45.29 -23.72
C ALA A 6 0.53 -46.16 -24.98
N LEU A 7 0.58 -45.57 -26.18
CA LEU A 7 0.58 -46.32 -27.44
C LEU A 7 1.78 -47.25 -27.58
N PHE A 8 2.98 -46.80 -27.19
CA PHE A 8 4.18 -47.63 -27.19
C PHE A 8 4.08 -48.77 -26.17
N ALA A 9 3.58 -48.50 -24.96
CA ALA A 9 3.34 -49.54 -23.96
C ALA A 9 2.34 -50.59 -24.44
N VAL A 10 1.24 -50.16 -25.07
CA VAL A 10 0.25 -51.06 -25.69
C VAL A 10 0.87 -51.89 -26.80
N PHE A 11 1.69 -51.28 -27.66
CA PHE A 11 2.42 -52.00 -28.70
C PHE A 11 3.34 -53.09 -28.13
N VAL A 12 4.14 -52.77 -27.10
CA VAL A 12 5.02 -53.74 -26.42
C VAL A 12 4.23 -54.89 -25.80
N VAL A 13 3.10 -54.59 -25.15
CA VAL A 13 2.23 -55.60 -24.55
C VAL A 13 1.62 -56.53 -25.61
N ILE A 14 1.14 -55.97 -26.72
CA ILE A 14 0.61 -56.76 -27.84
C ILE A 14 1.70 -57.65 -28.44
N PHE A 15 2.91 -57.10 -28.63
CA PHE A 15 4.03 -57.84 -29.20
C PHE A 15 4.46 -59.03 -28.32
N GLU A 16 4.65 -58.82 -27.01
CA GLU A 16 4.96 -59.92 -26.08
C GLU A 16 3.78 -60.89 -25.93
N GLY A 17 2.53 -60.40 -25.97
CA GLY A 17 1.34 -61.25 -25.93
C GLY A 17 1.24 -62.20 -27.12
N LEU A 18 1.53 -61.71 -28.33
CA LEU A 18 1.60 -62.53 -29.54
C LEU A 18 2.71 -63.58 -29.46
N ARG A 19 3.87 -63.20 -28.90
CA ARG A 19 4.99 -64.12 -28.67
C ARG A 19 4.64 -65.23 -27.67
N MET A 20 3.97 -64.90 -26.57
CA MET A 20 3.51 -65.87 -25.58
C MET A 20 2.42 -66.79 -26.11
N ALA A 21 1.58 -66.31 -27.03
CA ALA A 21 0.54 -67.12 -27.68
C ALA A 21 1.07 -68.11 -28.73
N GLY A 22 2.39 -68.18 -28.94
CA GLY A 22 3.01 -69.11 -29.88
C GLY A 22 2.75 -68.77 -31.34
N VAL A 23 2.42 -67.51 -31.65
CA VAL A 23 2.25 -67.04 -33.03
C VAL A 23 3.61 -67.11 -33.73
N GLU A 24 3.77 -68.07 -34.65
CA GLU A 24 4.98 -68.20 -35.46
C GLU A 24 5.07 -67.03 -36.45
N PHE A 25 6.16 -66.27 -36.35
CA PHE A 25 6.47 -65.23 -37.32
C PHE A 25 6.91 -65.89 -38.64
N PRO A 26 6.56 -65.31 -39.80
CA PRO A 26 6.91 -65.87 -41.09
C PRO A 26 8.43 -66.08 -41.20
N ASN A 27 8.82 -67.23 -41.73
CA ASN A 27 10.23 -67.55 -41.96
C ASN A 27 10.69 -66.77 -43.21
N LEU A 28 11.27 -65.59 -42.99
CA LEU A 28 11.64 -64.66 -44.05
C LEU A 28 12.90 -65.15 -44.77
N ASN A 29 12.85 -65.20 -46.10
CA ASN A 29 14.06 -65.37 -46.91
C ASN A 29 14.90 -64.07 -46.87
N ALA A 30 16.20 -64.15 -47.21
CA ALA A 30 17.12 -63.02 -47.12
C ALA A 30 16.63 -61.74 -47.83
N GLU A 31 15.96 -61.88 -48.98
CA GLU A 31 15.36 -60.76 -49.73
C GLU A 31 14.17 -60.13 -48.98
N GLN A 32 13.25 -60.94 -48.45
CA GLN A 32 12.09 -60.48 -47.69
C GLN A 32 12.49 -59.83 -46.36
N ALA A 33 13.59 -60.30 -45.74
CA ALA A 33 14.14 -59.73 -44.52
C ALA A 33 14.66 -58.29 -44.73
N VAL A 34 15.26 -58.00 -45.89
CA VAL A 34 15.73 -56.65 -46.23
C VAL A 34 14.55 -55.69 -46.44
N ASP A 35 13.52 -56.10 -47.19
CA ASP A 35 12.33 -55.28 -47.44
C ASP A 35 11.49 -55.01 -46.19
N THR A 36 11.33 -56.03 -45.33
CA THR A 36 10.63 -55.87 -44.04
C THR A 36 11.40 -54.94 -43.11
N LEU A 37 12.73 -55.01 -43.08
CA LEU A 37 13.54 -54.08 -42.29
C LEU A 37 13.43 -52.64 -42.80
N ALA A 38 13.49 -52.44 -44.12
CA ALA A 38 13.37 -51.13 -44.73
C ALA A 38 11.98 -50.50 -44.48
N THR A 39 10.91 -51.28 -44.61
CA THR A 39 9.54 -50.80 -44.36
C THR A 39 9.32 -50.47 -42.88
N VAL A 40 9.79 -51.30 -41.95
CA VAL A 40 9.73 -51.01 -40.50
C VAL A 40 10.54 -49.76 -40.16
N GLY A 41 11.74 -49.60 -40.72
CA GLY A 41 12.55 -48.40 -40.54
C GLY A 41 11.84 -47.14 -41.04
N MET A 42 11.21 -47.20 -42.21
CA MET A 42 10.46 -46.07 -42.78
C MET A 42 9.26 -45.69 -41.91
N VAL A 43 8.50 -46.68 -41.44
CA VAL A 43 7.36 -46.44 -40.53
C VAL A 43 7.84 -45.84 -39.21
N ALA A 44 8.96 -46.30 -38.66
CA ALA A 44 9.54 -45.76 -37.43
C ALA A 44 9.95 -44.29 -37.61
N VAL A 45 10.59 -43.92 -38.73
CA VAL A 45 10.96 -42.53 -39.03
C VAL A 45 9.72 -41.64 -39.12
N LEU A 46 8.68 -42.06 -39.86
CA LEU A 46 7.44 -41.30 -39.98
C LEU A 46 6.71 -41.14 -38.63
N ALA A 47 6.71 -42.19 -37.79
CA ALA A 47 6.14 -42.12 -36.46
C ALA A 47 6.90 -41.15 -35.56
N ILE A 48 8.24 -41.16 -35.61
CA ILE A 48 9.09 -40.25 -34.82
C ILE A 48 8.91 -38.80 -35.28
N THR A 49 8.90 -38.53 -36.59
CA THR A 49 8.71 -37.17 -37.11
C THR A 49 7.33 -36.61 -36.74
N MET A 50 6.27 -37.43 -36.86
CA MET A 50 4.93 -37.07 -36.42
C MET A 50 4.86 -36.84 -34.91
N TRP A 51 5.54 -37.67 -34.12
CA TRP A 51 5.62 -37.51 -32.67
C TRP A 51 6.32 -36.20 -32.29
N ILE A 52 7.47 -35.88 -32.91
CA ILE A 52 8.21 -34.65 -32.66
C ILE A 52 7.37 -33.42 -33.04
N ALA A 53 6.71 -33.44 -34.20
CA ALA A 53 5.89 -32.33 -34.66
C ALA A 53 4.77 -32.02 -33.65
N THR A 54 3.95 -33.03 -33.32
CA THR A 54 2.84 -32.90 -32.38
C THR A 54 3.30 -32.49 -30.98
N PHE A 55 4.41 -33.07 -30.49
CA PHE A 55 4.94 -32.73 -29.18
C PHE A 55 5.49 -31.29 -29.12
N SER A 56 6.10 -30.80 -30.21
CA SER A 56 6.64 -29.46 -30.26
C SER A 56 5.55 -28.37 -30.23
N GLU A 57 4.37 -28.64 -30.81
CA GLU A 57 3.23 -27.73 -30.80
C GLU A 57 2.63 -27.58 -29.40
N ASP A 58 2.44 -28.70 -28.70
CA ASP A 58 1.95 -28.72 -27.32
C ASP A 58 2.87 -27.93 -26.37
N LEU A 59 4.20 -28.06 -26.55
CA LEU A 59 5.17 -27.32 -25.74
C LEU A 59 5.10 -25.81 -26.00
N LYS A 60 5.00 -25.40 -27.27
CA LYS A 60 4.89 -23.99 -27.64
C LYS A 60 3.61 -23.36 -27.11
N ALA A 61 2.48 -24.05 -27.23
CA ALA A 61 1.19 -23.55 -26.75
C ALA A 61 1.22 -23.27 -25.24
N ARG A 62 1.80 -24.18 -24.45
CA ARG A 62 1.95 -24.01 -22.99
C ARG A 62 2.89 -22.86 -22.64
N ALA A 63 4.01 -22.73 -23.35
CA ALA A 63 4.97 -21.66 -23.11
C ALA A 63 4.37 -20.27 -23.42
N ILE A 64 3.62 -20.14 -24.52
CA ILE A 64 2.95 -18.89 -24.89
C ILE A 64 1.91 -18.51 -23.84
N HIS A 65 1.05 -19.46 -23.43
CA HIS A 65 0.02 -19.20 -22.42
C HIS A 65 0.61 -18.73 -21.09
N GLN A 66 1.70 -19.35 -20.62
CA GLN A 66 2.36 -18.93 -19.38
C GLN A 66 2.95 -17.53 -19.48
N VAL A 67 3.53 -17.17 -20.63
CA VAL A 67 4.07 -15.82 -20.85
C VAL A 67 2.94 -14.79 -20.91
N GLU A 68 1.83 -15.12 -21.54
CA GLU A 68 0.65 -14.24 -21.63
C GLU A 68 0.01 -14.01 -20.26
N GLU A 69 -0.20 -15.08 -19.47
CA GLU A 69 -0.68 -14.98 -18.10
C GLU A 69 0.26 -14.15 -17.21
N ALA A 70 1.57 -14.37 -17.33
CA ALA A 70 2.56 -13.61 -16.57
C ALA A 70 2.59 -12.13 -16.99
N ALA A 71 2.41 -11.84 -18.29
CA ALA A 71 2.30 -10.49 -18.80
C ALA A 71 1.03 -9.79 -18.26
N GLU A 72 -0.12 -10.46 -18.30
CA GLU A 72 -1.35 -9.91 -17.72
C GLU A 72 -1.23 -9.65 -16.22
N GLN A 73 -0.65 -10.58 -15.47
CA GLN A 73 -0.42 -10.40 -14.03
C GLN A 73 0.48 -9.21 -13.75
N ARG A 74 1.56 -9.06 -14.53
CA ARG A 74 2.47 -7.93 -14.42
C ARG A 74 1.75 -6.61 -14.73
N ASP A 75 0.96 -6.56 -15.80
CA ASP A 75 0.23 -5.35 -16.18
C ASP A 75 -0.80 -4.95 -15.12
N ARG A 76 -1.51 -5.93 -14.52
CA ARG A 76 -2.41 -5.70 -13.39
C ARG A 76 -1.65 -5.17 -12.17
N ALA A 77 -0.52 -5.77 -11.83
CA ALA A 77 0.30 -5.33 -10.70
C ALA A 77 0.81 -3.88 -10.89
N LEU A 78 1.28 -3.53 -12.10
CA LEU A 78 1.70 -2.16 -12.43
C LEU A 78 0.54 -1.17 -12.35
N ALA A 79 -0.65 -1.55 -12.82
CA ALA A 79 -1.83 -0.70 -12.73
C ALA A 79 -2.31 -0.49 -11.29
N GLU A 80 -2.19 -1.50 -10.43
CA GLU A 80 -2.50 -1.40 -9.00
C GLU A 80 -1.47 -0.54 -8.26
N GLU A 81 -0.18 -0.71 -8.56
CA GLU A 81 0.90 0.10 -8.00
C GLU A 81 0.70 1.58 -8.35
N GLU A 82 0.39 1.89 -9.62
CA GLU A 82 0.17 3.26 -10.07
C GLU A 82 -1.07 3.88 -9.40
N LYS A 83 -2.16 3.12 -9.25
CA LYS A 83 -3.35 3.58 -8.51
C LYS A 83 -3.02 3.88 -7.05
N ALA A 84 -2.26 3.01 -6.40
CA ALA A 84 -1.84 3.20 -5.02
C ALA A 84 -0.94 4.44 -4.88
N ARG A 85 -0.01 4.65 -5.82
CA ARG A 85 0.86 5.84 -5.86
C ARG A 85 0.06 7.13 -6.00
N ILE A 86 -0.87 7.19 -6.95
CA ILE A 86 -1.73 8.37 -7.16
C ILE A 86 -2.58 8.65 -5.92
N ALA A 87 -3.18 7.62 -5.31
CA ALA A 87 -3.98 7.78 -4.10
C ALA A 87 -3.15 8.30 -2.92
N ALA A 88 -1.91 7.82 -2.77
CA ALA A 88 -0.98 8.31 -1.75
C ALA A 88 -0.61 9.79 -1.99
N GLU A 89 -0.28 10.17 -3.22
CA GLU A 89 0.03 11.56 -3.58
C GLU A 89 -1.15 12.51 -3.30
N GLN A 90 -2.37 12.09 -3.64
CA GLN A 90 -3.58 12.84 -3.34
C GLN A 90 -3.81 13.00 -1.83
N ALA A 91 -3.60 11.95 -1.04
CA ALA A 91 -3.72 12.01 0.41
C ALA A 91 -2.71 12.97 1.03
N ILE A 92 -1.45 12.93 0.58
CA ILE A 92 -0.39 13.86 1.02
C ILE A 92 -0.77 15.30 0.67
N ALA A 93 -1.21 15.56 -0.56
CA ALA A 93 -1.63 16.89 -1.00
C ALA A 93 -2.82 17.42 -0.18
N ALA A 94 -3.83 16.57 0.08
CA ALA A 94 -4.98 16.92 0.89
C ALA A 94 -4.60 17.28 2.34
N ASN A 95 -3.71 16.50 2.96
CA ASN A 95 -3.21 16.80 4.30
C ASN A 95 -2.41 18.11 4.36
N ALA A 96 -1.56 18.35 3.36
CA ALA A 96 -0.83 19.61 3.27
C ALA A 96 -1.76 20.81 3.12
N ALA A 97 -2.81 20.70 2.28
CA ALA A 97 -3.81 21.74 2.10
C ALA A 97 -4.62 21.99 3.39
N LYS A 98 -5.05 20.92 4.08
CA LYS A 98 -5.73 21.00 5.39
C LYS A 98 -4.87 21.73 6.42
N GLY A 99 -3.58 21.39 6.52
CA GLY A 99 -2.65 22.04 7.43
C GLY A 99 -2.46 23.54 7.11
N ALA A 100 -2.30 23.89 5.84
CA ALA A 100 -2.19 25.28 5.40
C ALA A 100 -3.46 26.08 5.72
N PHE A 101 -4.64 25.53 5.44
CA PHE A 101 -5.92 26.16 5.75
C PHE A 101 -6.07 26.43 7.26
N LEU A 102 -5.78 25.44 8.10
CA LEU A 102 -5.85 25.59 9.56
C LEU A 102 -4.86 26.63 10.08
N ALA A 103 -3.65 26.69 9.52
CA ALA A 103 -2.65 27.70 9.89
C ALA A 103 -3.15 29.11 9.59
N THR A 104 -3.65 29.35 8.38
CA THR A 104 -4.20 30.66 7.98
C THR A 104 -5.38 31.06 8.85
N MET A 105 -6.36 30.16 9.03
CA MET A 105 -7.53 30.42 9.87
C MET A 105 -7.13 30.72 11.33
N SER A 106 -6.10 30.05 11.86
CA SER A 106 -5.60 30.33 13.20
C SER A 106 -5.11 31.77 13.35
N HIS A 107 -4.32 32.27 12.40
CA HIS A 107 -3.87 33.66 12.39
C HIS A 107 -5.02 34.66 12.22
N GLU A 108 -5.97 34.36 11.33
CA GLU A 108 -7.14 35.22 11.09
C GLU A 108 -8.10 35.26 12.27
N LEU A 109 -8.22 34.17 13.06
CA LEU A 109 -9.05 34.12 14.25
C LEU A 109 -8.38 34.73 15.47
N ARG A 110 -7.05 34.62 15.61
CA ARG A 110 -6.33 35.16 16.78
C ARG A 110 -6.46 36.69 16.88
N THR A 111 -6.44 37.39 15.75
CA THR A 111 -6.55 38.85 15.69
C THR A 111 -7.87 39.40 16.24
N PRO A 112 -9.06 39.02 15.73
CA PRO A 112 -10.34 39.50 16.26
C PRO A 112 -10.59 39.01 17.68
N LEU A 113 -10.12 37.81 18.04
CA LEU A 113 -10.33 37.28 19.38
C LEU A 113 -9.48 38.00 20.43
N ASN A 114 -8.22 38.29 20.11
CA ASN A 114 -7.37 39.14 20.94
C ASN A 114 -7.95 40.55 21.07
N ALA A 115 -8.58 41.09 20.02
CA ALA A 115 -9.29 42.37 20.10
C ALA A 115 -10.49 42.30 21.05
N ILE A 116 -11.32 41.25 20.98
CA ILE A 116 -12.46 41.05 21.91
C ILE A 116 -11.97 40.90 23.35
N ILE A 117 -10.90 40.15 23.58
CA ILE A 117 -10.25 40.01 24.89
C ILE A 117 -9.78 41.38 25.38
N GLY A 118 -9.03 42.12 24.56
CA GLY A 118 -8.50 43.44 24.93
C GLY A 118 -9.60 44.47 25.22
N TYR A 119 -10.68 44.49 24.42
CA TYR A 119 -11.82 45.36 24.71
C TYR A 119 -12.55 44.95 25.99
N SER A 120 -12.67 43.65 26.27
CA SER A 120 -13.27 43.21 27.54
C SER A 120 -12.44 43.60 28.75
N GLU A 121 -11.10 43.56 28.64
CA GLU A 121 -10.18 44.01 29.68
C GLU A 121 -10.23 45.54 29.87
N LEU A 122 -10.25 46.30 28.79
CA LEU A 122 -10.34 47.76 28.84
C LEU A 122 -11.65 48.22 29.52
N ILE A 123 -12.78 47.57 29.18
CA ILE A 123 -14.08 47.88 29.79
C ILE A 123 -14.10 47.49 31.28
N GLU A 124 -13.51 46.34 31.65
CA GLU A 124 -13.36 45.92 33.05
C GLU A 124 -12.49 46.92 33.84
N GLU A 125 -11.42 47.46 33.25
CA GLU A 125 -10.54 48.46 33.88
C GLU A 125 -11.16 49.86 33.98
N GLU A 126 -11.82 50.36 32.92
CA GLU A 126 -12.34 51.73 32.88
C GLU A 126 -13.63 51.93 33.69
N ILE A 127 -14.48 50.90 33.78
CA ILE A 127 -15.84 51.02 34.32
C ILE A 127 -16.02 50.17 35.59
N GLY A 128 -15.12 49.21 35.87
CA GLY A 128 -14.92 48.48 37.13
C GLY A 128 -16.15 48.28 38.04
N GLU A 129 -16.36 49.21 38.98
CA GLU A 129 -17.41 49.13 40.02
C GLU A 129 -18.82 49.48 39.51
N GLU A 130 -18.96 50.23 38.40
CA GLU A 130 -20.25 50.62 37.83
C GLU A 130 -20.88 49.54 36.93
N LEU A 131 -20.10 48.54 36.50
CA LEU A 131 -20.57 47.46 35.61
C LEU A 131 -21.49 46.43 36.29
N GLY A 132 -21.45 46.30 37.63
CA GLY A 132 -22.27 45.34 38.37
C GLY A 132 -22.20 43.91 37.81
N GLU A 133 -23.34 43.34 37.43
CA GLU A 133 -23.45 41.97 36.86
C GLU A 133 -22.74 41.78 35.50
N HIS A 134 -22.41 42.86 34.79
CA HIS A 134 -21.77 42.79 33.48
C HIS A 134 -20.27 42.41 33.56
N VAL A 135 -19.60 42.64 34.70
CA VAL A 135 -18.20 42.21 34.92
C VAL A 135 -18.05 40.70 34.75
N GLU A 136 -18.98 39.93 35.29
CA GLU A 136 -18.95 38.47 35.19
C GLU A 136 -19.16 37.97 33.74
N SER A 137 -19.96 38.71 32.97
CA SER A 137 -20.15 38.44 31.54
C SER A 137 -18.89 38.75 30.72
N LEU A 138 -18.19 39.85 31.02
CA LEU A 138 -16.93 40.21 30.36
C LEU A 138 -15.82 39.18 30.65
N ARG A 139 -15.70 38.74 31.90
CA ARG A 139 -14.79 37.63 32.26
C ARG A 139 -15.10 36.35 31.50
N ARG A 140 -16.38 35.99 31.36
CA ARG A 140 -16.78 34.81 30.57
C ARG A 140 -16.41 34.94 29.11
N ILE A 141 -16.57 36.12 28.50
CA ILE A 141 -16.15 36.39 27.11
C ILE A 141 -14.64 36.21 26.97
N ARG A 142 -13.86 36.80 27.89
CA ARG A 142 -12.40 36.68 27.92
C ARG A 142 -11.95 35.23 28.04
N ASP A 143 -12.45 34.51 29.04
CA ASP A 143 -12.05 33.14 29.32
C ASP A 143 -12.43 32.19 28.16
N SER A 144 -13.60 32.42 27.53
CA SER A 144 -14.03 31.67 26.34
C SER A 144 -13.15 31.97 25.13
N GLY A 145 -12.73 33.23 24.94
CA GLY A 145 -11.77 33.62 23.92
C GLY A 145 -10.42 32.92 24.11
N GLN A 146 -9.84 33.01 25.31
CA GLN A 146 -8.57 32.34 25.62
C GLN A 146 -8.64 30.82 25.44
N HIS A 147 -9.80 30.21 25.74
CA HIS A 147 -10.02 28.78 25.51
C HIS A 147 -10.06 28.44 24.02
N LEU A 148 -10.74 29.25 23.21
CA LEU A 148 -10.84 29.04 21.76
C LEU A 148 -9.47 29.19 21.07
N VAL A 149 -8.63 30.16 21.45
CA VAL A 149 -7.25 30.26 20.92
C VAL A 149 -6.46 28.99 21.18
N ARG A 150 -6.55 28.45 22.41
CA ARG A 150 -5.86 27.22 22.79
C ARG A 150 -6.32 26.03 21.95
N LEU A 151 -7.63 25.83 21.83
CA LEU A 151 -8.19 24.76 21.00
C LEU A 151 -7.74 24.84 19.54
N ILE A 152 -7.73 26.04 18.97
CA ILE A 152 -7.25 26.25 17.60
C ILE A 152 -5.76 25.92 17.48
N SER A 153 -4.95 26.30 18.48
CA SER A 153 -3.51 26.01 18.51
C SER A 153 -3.26 24.50 18.63
N ASP A 154 -3.99 23.80 19.50
CA ASP A 154 -3.86 22.35 19.68
C ASP A 154 -4.23 21.59 18.38
N ILE A 155 -5.29 22.01 17.69
CA ILE A 155 -5.69 21.45 16.39
C ILE A 155 -4.63 21.72 15.32
N LEU A 156 -4.01 22.90 15.33
CA LEU A 156 -2.95 23.25 14.38
C LEU A 156 -1.69 22.42 14.61
N ASP A 157 -1.29 22.22 15.86
CA ASP A 157 -0.12 21.41 16.20
C ASP A 157 -0.34 19.94 15.83
N LEU A 158 -1.55 19.42 16.01
CA LEU A 158 -1.94 18.10 15.50
C LEU A 158 -1.85 18.04 13.96
N ALA A 159 -2.36 19.05 13.25
CA ALA A 159 -2.31 19.09 11.79
C ALA A 159 -0.87 19.17 11.25
N ARG A 160 0.04 19.86 11.95
CA ARG A 160 1.48 19.89 11.61
C ARG A 160 2.16 18.55 11.87
N LEU A 161 1.78 17.86 12.94
CA LEU A 161 2.27 16.52 13.26
C LEU A 161 1.82 15.49 12.22
N GLU A 162 0.53 15.50 11.84
CA GLU A 162 -0.03 14.64 10.78
C GLU A 162 0.67 14.87 9.43
N ALA A 163 1.11 16.10 9.15
CA ALA A 163 1.84 16.45 7.94
C ALA A 163 3.36 16.17 8.01
N ALA A 164 3.87 15.58 9.12
CA ALA A 164 5.29 15.41 9.38
C ALA A 164 6.13 16.71 9.25
N ARG A 165 5.50 17.87 9.46
CA ARG A 165 6.10 19.22 9.33
C ARG A 165 6.49 19.82 10.67
N LEU A 166 6.75 19.00 11.69
CA LEU A 166 7.15 19.51 13.00
C LEU A 166 8.63 19.89 12.94
N GLU A 167 8.91 21.11 12.51
CA GLU A 167 10.25 21.68 12.49
C GLU A 167 10.67 22.02 13.92
N LEU A 168 11.66 21.30 14.45
CA LEU A 168 12.28 21.62 15.73
C LEU A 168 13.29 22.74 15.51
N HIS A 169 13.12 23.85 16.22
CA HIS A 169 14.09 24.95 16.26
C HIS A 169 14.87 24.88 17.57
N PRO A 170 16.03 24.19 17.61
CA PRO A 170 16.86 24.14 18.81
C PRO A 170 17.49 25.50 19.07
N GLU A 171 17.19 26.08 20.23
CA GLU A 171 17.77 27.34 20.71
C GLU A 171 18.60 27.11 21.97
N ARG A 172 19.59 27.97 22.22
CA ARG A 172 20.33 27.98 23.49
C ARG A 172 19.49 28.67 24.56
N PHE A 173 19.15 27.93 25.61
CA PHE A 173 18.42 28.45 26.75
C PHE A 173 19.15 28.14 28.07
N VAL A 174 18.85 28.91 29.11
CA VAL A 174 19.38 28.70 30.46
C VAL A 174 18.43 27.77 31.22
N LEU A 175 18.93 26.59 31.62
CA LEU A 175 18.11 25.57 32.28
C LEU A 175 17.53 26.03 33.62
N SER A 176 18.27 26.84 34.40
CA SER A 176 17.79 27.37 35.69
C SER A 176 16.53 28.21 35.53
N ASP A 177 16.50 29.02 34.48
CA ASP A 177 15.42 29.99 34.24
C ASP A 177 14.16 29.24 33.81
N LEU A 178 14.31 28.26 32.90
CA LEU A 178 13.24 27.36 32.50
C LEU A 178 12.63 26.61 33.70
N LEU A 179 13.47 26.08 34.60
CA LEU A 179 13.01 25.37 35.79
C LEU A 179 12.30 26.30 36.78
N SER A 180 12.75 27.54 36.91
CA SER A 180 12.11 28.56 37.75
C SER A 180 10.73 28.94 37.21
N ASP A 181 10.63 29.15 35.89
CA ASP A 181 9.37 29.46 35.21
C ASP A 181 8.37 28.30 35.31
N LEU A 182 8.84 27.06 35.16
CA LEU A 182 8.04 25.86 35.40
C LEU A 182 7.54 25.81 36.84
N ALA A 183 8.44 26.00 37.82
CA ALA A 183 8.07 25.98 39.23
C ALA A 183 7.00 27.04 39.53
N ALA A 184 7.17 28.28 39.04
CA ALA A 184 6.21 29.36 39.21
C ALA A 184 4.85 29.05 38.57
N THR A 185 4.83 28.41 37.40
CA THR A 185 3.60 28.03 36.68
C THR A 185 2.82 26.92 37.40
N PHE A 186 3.50 25.93 37.97
CA PHE A 186 2.86 24.78 38.62
C PHE A 186 2.62 24.96 40.13
N GLN A 187 3.29 25.92 40.79
CA GLN A 187 3.12 26.20 42.21
C GLN A 187 1.66 26.53 42.62
N PRO A 188 0.87 27.29 41.83
CA PRO A 188 -0.54 27.54 42.14
C PRO A 188 -1.40 26.26 42.03
N LEU A 189 -1.12 25.39 41.04
CA LEU A 189 -1.83 24.11 40.90
C LEU A 189 -1.48 23.14 42.01
N ALA A 190 -0.21 23.11 42.44
CA ALA A 190 0.25 22.28 43.55
C ALA A 190 -0.42 22.69 44.87
N ARG A 191 -0.44 23.99 45.20
CA ARG A 191 -1.11 24.53 46.40
C ARG A 191 -2.63 24.32 46.41
N LYS A 192 -3.25 24.13 45.24
CA LYS A 192 -4.70 23.87 45.11
C LYS A 192 -5.05 22.38 45.31
N ARG A 193 -4.07 21.48 45.27
CA ARG A 193 -4.23 20.02 45.42
C ARG A 193 -3.51 19.44 46.65
N GLY A 194 -2.77 20.25 47.41
CA GLY A 194 -2.11 19.90 48.67
C GLY A 194 -1.80 21.14 49.49
#